data_AF-A0A941GIR7-F1
#
_entry.id   AF-A0A941GIR7-F1
#
_cell.length_a   1.000
_cell.length_b   1.000
_cell.length_c   1.000
_cell.angle_alpha   90.00
_cell.angle_beta   90.00
_cell.angle_gamma   90.00
#
_symmetry.space_group_name_H-M   'P 1'
#
loop_
_entity.id
_entity.type
_entity.pdbx_description
1 polymer ?
#
loop_
_entity_poly.entity_id
_entity_poly.type
_entity_poly.pdbx_seq_one_letter_code
_entity_poly.pdbx_strand_id
1 'polypeptide(L)'
;MVDSQNFRRGIQYALIKLAGAGFAASIFFSYLFLSSFDLYLFSHEIKNPFFWIGFFGFGILLSMLIDWIAKYFPKLEVCLYILAGLCLFLPIVWNVFPLFAATSGLISALLFYIGIKIAAKVSWFKWTFAITPIFFLLLTIPDFTVKKEWNTIRGEQSYEAYFAYFNGEEEVPIKAKKGENVTVHIDFTNRNGGGFGYYLIDEKNRRIGLSNEEKTILTFEAKKTETYKLIVTGDGLQGGFEVKWEKE
;
A
#
# COMPACT_ATOMS: atom_id res chain seq x y z
N MET A 1 -17.32 10.21 40.44
CA MET A 1 -16.23 9.20 40.56
C MET A 1 -16.42 8.00 39.63
N VAL A 2 -17.66 7.52 39.40
CA VAL A 2 -17.99 6.37 38.53
C VAL A 2 -17.59 6.57 37.06
N ASP A 3 -17.77 7.77 36.50
CA ASP A 3 -17.43 8.04 35.09
C ASP A 3 -15.93 7.91 34.79
N SER A 4 -15.06 8.30 35.73
CA SER A 4 -13.61 8.23 35.55
C SER A 4 -13.08 6.78 35.48
N GLN A 5 -13.72 5.84 36.18
CA GLN A 5 -13.33 4.42 36.16
C GLN A 5 -13.82 3.72 34.89
N ASN A 6 -15.04 4.02 34.44
CA ASN A 6 -15.59 3.50 33.19
C ASN A 6 -14.79 4.01 31.99
N PHE A 7 -14.41 5.28 32.00
CA PHE A 7 -13.55 5.88 30.98
C PHE A 7 -12.16 5.23 30.90
N ARG A 8 -11.50 5.02 32.05
CA ARG A 8 -10.20 4.32 32.11
C ARG A 8 -10.28 2.89 31.58
N ARG A 9 -11.36 2.16 31.90
CA ARG A 9 -11.59 0.80 31.39
C ARG A 9 -11.79 0.80 29.87
N GLY A 10 -12.55 1.76 29.34
CA GLY A 10 -12.73 1.95 27.90
C GLY A 10 -11.42 2.20 27.16
N ILE A 11 -10.56 3.09 27.68
CA ILE A 11 -9.23 3.36 27.11
C ILE A 11 -8.36 2.09 27.12
N GLN A 12 -8.32 1.37 28.24
CA GLN A 12 -7.52 0.14 28.32
C GLN A 12 -8.00 -0.91 27.32
N TYR A 13 -9.31 -1.05 27.16
CA TYR A 13 -9.89 -1.95 26.18
C TYR A 13 -9.51 -1.56 24.74
N ALA A 14 -9.65 -0.28 24.39
CA ALA A 14 -9.25 0.23 23.08
C ALA A 14 -7.75 0.02 22.81
N LEU A 15 -6.89 0.28 23.80
CA LEU A 15 -5.44 0.04 23.69
C LEU A 15 -5.09 -1.43 23.47
N ILE A 16 -5.81 -2.36 24.10
CA ILE A 16 -5.60 -3.80 23.89
C ILE A 16 -5.97 -4.19 22.45
N LYS A 17 -7.09 -3.67 21.93
CA LYS A 17 -7.50 -3.92 20.53
C LYS A 17 -6.52 -3.32 19.53
N LEU A 18 -6.05 -2.09 19.81
CA LEU A 18 -5.03 -1.42 19.00
C LEU A 18 -3.71 -2.20 19.01
N ALA A 19 -3.29 -2.72 20.16
CA ALA A 19 -2.09 -3.55 20.26
C ALA A 19 -2.22 -4.89 19.52
N GLY A 20 -3.40 -5.52 19.57
CA GLY A 20 -3.68 -6.73 18.77
C GLY A 20 -3.58 -6.46 17.27
N ALA A 21 -4.16 -5.35 16.80
CA ALA A 21 -4.06 -4.89 15.42
C ALA A 21 -2.61 -4.60 15.02
N GLY A 22 -1.89 -3.84 15.86
CA GLY A 22 -0.50 -3.49 15.64
C GLY A 22 0.42 -4.71 15.61
N PHE A 23 0.20 -5.71 16.44
CA PHE A 23 0.97 -6.96 16.42
C PHE A 23 0.77 -7.72 15.11
N ALA A 24 -0.48 -7.93 14.68
CA ALA A 24 -0.78 -8.59 13.41
C ALA A 24 -0.20 -7.82 12.22
N ALA A 25 -0.38 -6.50 12.19
CA ALA A 25 0.19 -5.63 11.16
C ALA A 25 1.72 -5.67 11.15
N SER A 26 2.37 -5.73 12.32
CA SER A 26 3.84 -5.80 12.41
C SER A 26 4.40 -7.05 11.77
N ILE A 27 3.78 -8.21 12.03
CA ILE A 27 4.21 -9.47 11.41
C ILE A 27 3.97 -9.42 9.90
N PHE A 28 2.80 -8.92 9.47
CA PHE A 28 2.47 -8.78 8.06
C PHE A 28 3.44 -7.86 7.33
N PHE A 29 3.73 -6.67 7.86
CA PHE A 29 4.69 -5.75 7.28
C PHE A 29 6.12 -6.27 7.34
N SER A 30 6.51 -6.97 8.41
CA SER A 30 7.83 -7.63 8.45
C SER A 30 7.96 -8.67 7.34
N TYR A 31 6.90 -9.44 7.07
CA TYR A 31 6.88 -10.37 5.94
C TYR A 31 7.02 -9.65 4.59
N LEU A 32 6.28 -8.56 4.36
CA LEU A 32 6.43 -7.75 3.15
C LEU A 32 7.86 -7.24 2.98
N PHE A 33 8.47 -6.71 4.04
CA PHE A 33 9.84 -6.23 3.99
C PHE A 33 10.84 -7.37 3.67
N LEU A 34 10.70 -8.52 4.33
CA LEU A 34 11.58 -9.67 4.10
C LEU A 34 11.42 -10.31 2.72
N SER A 35 10.29 -10.10 2.04
CA SER A 35 10.09 -10.65 0.69
C SER A 35 10.92 -9.94 -0.39
N SER A 36 11.22 -8.65 -0.22
CA SER A 36 11.97 -7.86 -1.22
C SER A 36 13.31 -7.35 -0.71
N PHE A 37 13.48 -7.18 0.61
CA PHE A 37 14.59 -6.45 1.23
C PHE A 37 14.79 -5.04 0.62
N ASP A 38 13.70 -4.46 0.12
CA ASP A 38 13.71 -3.21 -0.62
C ASP A 38 12.88 -2.15 0.10
N LEU A 39 13.55 -1.09 0.59
CA LEU A 39 12.89 -0.02 1.34
C LEU A 39 11.93 0.81 0.48
N TYR A 40 12.23 0.99 -0.81
CA TYR A 40 11.35 1.72 -1.70
C TYR A 40 10.05 0.96 -1.90
N LEU A 41 10.13 -0.30 -2.34
CA LEU A 41 8.94 -1.14 -2.53
C LEU A 41 8.15 -1.27 -1.22
N PHE A 42 8.83 -1.52 -0.11
CA PHE A 42 8.19 -1.64 1.20
C PHE A 42 7.44 -0.37 1.61
N SER A 43 8.07 0.80 1.47
CA SER A 43 7.44 2.08 1.78
C SER A 43 6.25 2.39 0.86
N HIS A 44 6.32 1.97 -0.40
CA HIS A 44 5.25 2.13 -1.39
C HIS A 44 4.06 1.22 -1.07
N GLU A 45 4.30 -0.04 -0.73
CA GLU A 45 3.25 -1.01 -0.38
C GLU A 45 2.52 -0.63 0.91
N ILE A 46 3.24 -0.15 1.94
CA ILE A 46 2.61 0.28 3.21
C ILE A 46 1.73 1.53 3.03
N LYS A 47 1.99 2.37 2.02
CA LYS A 47 1.11 3.52 1.72
C LYS A 47 -0.29 3.08 1.30
N ASN A 48 -0.51 1.81 0.95
CA ASN A 48 -1.81 1.31 0.56
C ASN A 48 -2.81 1.41 1.74
N PRO A 49 -3.88 2.24 1.62
CA PRO A 49 -4.82 2.46 2.71
C PRO A 49 -5.63 1.20 3.05
N PHE A 50 -5.75 0.23 2.13
CA PHE A 50 -6.50 -1.01 2.39
C PHE A 50 -5.90 -1.84 3.52
N PHE A 51 -4.57 -1.87 3.68
CA PHE A 51 -3.94 -2.56 4.81
C PHE A 51 -4.29 -1.90 6.14
N TRP A 52 -4.22 -0.57 6.21
CA TRP A 52 -4.55 0.19 7.40
C TRP A 52 -6.02 0.05 7.80
N ILE A 53 -6.94 0.19 6.83
CA ILE A 53 -8.38 0.01 7.04
C ILE A 53 -8.69 -1.45 7.43
N GLY A 54 -7.99 -2.42 6.83
CA GLY A 54 -8.15 -3.84 7.16
C GLY A 54 -7.80 -4.16 8.60
N PHE A 55 -6.59 -3.80 9.06
CA PHE A 55 -6.12 -4.12 10.42
C PHE A 55 -6.77 -3.24 11.49
N PHE A 56 -6.79 -1.92 11.30
CA PHE A 56 -7.20 -0.96 12.34
C PHE A 56 -8.67 -0.54 12.26
N GLY A 57 -9.28 -0.63 11.08
CA GLY A 57 -10.72 -0.42 10.91
C GLY A 57 -11.51 -1.70 11.13
N PHE A 58 -11.55 -2.55 10.10
CA PHE A 58 -12.36 -3.76 10.10
C PHE A 58 -11.94 -4.76 11.19
N GLY A 59 -10.63 -4.99 11.38
CA GLY A 59 -10.13 -5.92 12.39
C GLY A 59 -10.56 -5.55 13.81
N ILE A 60 -10.45 -4.27 14.18
CA ILE A 60 -10.89 -3.78 15.50
C ILE A 60 -12.41 -3.90 15.64
N LEU A 61 -13.19 -3.44 14.66
CA LEU A 61 -14.66 -3.51 14.69
C LEU A 61 -15.17 -4.95 14.82
N LEU A 62 -14.62 -5.87 14.02
CA LEU A 62 -14.97 -7.29 14.10
C LEU A 62 -14.58 -7.89 15.44
N SER A 63 -13.42 -7.54 15.98
CA SER A 63 -13.03 -8.02 17.30
C SER A 63 -14.00 -7.57 18.41
N MET A 64 -14.61 -6.39 18.30
CA MET A 64 -15.62 -5.91 19.25
C MET A 64 -16.93 -6.66 19.09
N LEU A 65 -17.33 -6.96 17.83
CA LEU A 65 -18.50 -7.78 17.54
C LEU A 65 -18.31 -9.21 18.08
N ILE A 66 -17.14 -9.81 17.88
CA ILE A 66 -16.80 -11.14 18.40
C ILE A 66 -16.85 -11.14 19.92
N ASP A 67 -16.25 -10.14 20.60
CA ASP A 67 -16.33 -10.03 22.06
C ASP A 67 -17.78 -9.94 22.55
N TRP A 68 -18.65 -9.23 21.81
CA TRP A 68 -20.07 -9.12 22.16
C TRP A 68 -20.80 -10.46 22.04
N ILE A 69 -20.57 -11.21 20.96
CA ILE A 69 -21.16 -12.55 20.76
C ILE A 69 -20.58 -13.55 21.79
N ALA A 70 -19.28 -13.46 22.06
CA ALA A 70 -18.58 -14.34 23.01
C ALA A 70 -19.05 -14.16 24.46
N LYS A 71 -19.71 -13.05 24.82
CA LYS A 71 -20.39 -12.91 26.13
C LYS A 71 -21.49 -13.96 26.32
N TYR A 72 -22.18 -14.32 25.24
CA TYR A 72 -23.25 -15.33 25.26
C TYR A 72 -22.72 -16.73 24.97
N PHE A 73 -21.70 -16.84 24.12
CA PHE A 73 -21.12 -18.11 23.69
C PHE A 73 -19.57 -18.11 23.78
N PRO A 74 -19.00 -18.17 24.99
CA PRO A 74 -17.54 -17.99 25.18
C PRO A 74 -16.70 -19.06 24.50
N LYS A 75 -17.21 -20.30 24.40
CA LYS A 75 -16.52 -21.42 23.74
C LYS A 75 -16.35 -21.21 22.22
N LEU A 76 -17.12 -20.30 21.62
CA LEU A 76 -17.08 -20.04 20.19
C LEU A 76 -16.13 -18.89 19.81
N GLU A 77 -15.51 -18.20 20.76
CA GLU A 77 -14.67 -17.02 20.50
C GLU A 77 -13.61 -17.30 19.41
N VAL A 78 -12.85 -18.38 19.54
CA VAL A 78 -11.81 -18.76 18.57
C VAL A 78 -12.41 -19.13 17.21
N CYS A 79 -13.53 -19.88 17.19
CA CYS A 79 -14.22 -20.23 15.96
C CYS A 79 -14.73 -19.00 15.21
N LEU A 80 -15.18 -17.97 15.94
CA LEU A 80 -15.62 -16.71 15.36
C LEU A 80 -14.46 -15.94 14.73
N TYR A 81 -13.26 -15.94 15.34
CA TYR A 81 -12.06 -15.35 14.70
C TYR A 81 -11.64 -16.12 13.44
N ILE A 82 -11.71 -17.44 13.45
CA ILE A 82 -11.41 -18.27 12.26
C ILE A 82 -12.38 -17.94 11.12
N LEU A 83 -13.68 -17.92 11.42
CA LEU A 83 -14.71 -17.61 10.43
C LEU A 83 -14.60 -16.17 9.92
N ALA A 84 -14.33 -15.21 10.80
CA ALA A 84 -14.09 -13.83 10.42
C ALA A 84 -12.87 -13.69 9.49
N GLY A 85 -11.76 -14.37 9.80
CA GLY A 85 -10.55 -14.36 8.98
C GLY A 85 -10.76 -14.95 7.58
N LEU A 86 -11.53 -16.03 7.47
CA LEU A 86 -11.90 -16.63 6.19
C LEU A 86 -12.84 -15.72 5.37
N CYS A 87 -13.79 -15.05 6.03
CA CYS A 87 -14.77 -14.20 5.36
C CYS A 87 -14.27 -12.80 5.00
N LEU A 88 -13.27 -12.25 5.71
CA LEU A 88 -12.85 -10.85 5.55
C LEU A 88 -12.37 -10.52 4.11
N PHE A 89 -11.72 -11.47 3.45
CA PHE A 89 -11.10 -11.25 2.15
C PHE A 89 -11.86 -11.90 0.98
N LEU A 90 -12.90 -12.70 1.23
CA LEU A 90 -13.69 -13.33 0.17
C LEU A 90 -14.43 -12.32 -0.74
N PRO A 91 -15.00 -11.20 -0.24
CA PRO A 91 -15.71 -10.24 -1.10
C PRO A 91 -14.78 -9.34 -1.92
N ILE A 92 -13.52 -9.19 -1.51
CA ILE A 92 -12.58 -8.20 -2.08
C ILE A 92 -11.81 -8.79 -3.26
N VAL A 93 -11.61 -10.11 -3.28
CA VAL A 93 -10.69 -10.78 -4.20
C VAL A 93 -11.40 -11.73 -5.17
N TRP A 94 -12.53 -11.28 -5.75
CA TRP A 94 -13.33 -12.08 -6.69
C TRP A 94 -12.55 -12.51 -7.96
N ASN A 95 -11.38 -11.93 -8.23
CA ASN A 95 -10.60 -12.15 -9.45
C ASN A 95 -9.16 -12.64 -9.23
N VAL A 96 -8.73 -12.87 -7.98
CA VAL A 96 -7.36 -13.36 -7.68
C VAL A 96 -7.43 -14.43 -6.60
N PHE A 97 -6.94 -15.63 -6.90
CA PHE A 97 -6.76 -16.78 -6.02
C PHE A 97 -7.39 -16.67 -4.61
N PRO A 98 -8.72 -16.90 -4.50
CA PRO A 98 -9.49 -16.73 -3.26
C PRO A 98 -8.90 -17.51 -2.07
N LEU A 99 -8.21 -18.60 -2.36
CA LEU A 99 -7.51 -19.42 -1.37
C LEU A 99 -6.38 -18.65 -0.67
N PHE A 100 -5.52 -17.93 -1.40
CA PHE A 100 -4.43 -17.16 -0.79
C PHE A 100 -4.96 -16.01 0.06
N ALA A 101 -6.03 -15.36 -0.41
CA ALA A 101 -6.70 -14.29 0.31
C ALA A 101 -7.32 -14.81 1.63
N ALA A 102 -8.04 -15.94 1.58
CA ALA A 102 -8.63 -16.57 2.76
C ALA A 102 -7.56 -17.05 3.76
N THR A 103 -6.45 -17.62 3.26
CA THR A 103 -5.35 -18.09 4.12
C THR A 103 -4.66 -16.92 4.83
N SER A 104 -4.39 -15.83 4.09
CA SER A 104 -3.81 -14.61 4.66
C SER A 104 -4.73 -13.96 5.70
N GLY A 105 -6.03 -13.95 5.43
CA GLY A 105 -7.05 -13.48 6.36
C GLY A 105 -7.14 -14.30 7.64
N LEU A 106 -7.12 -15.63 7.51
CA LEU A 106 -7.10 -16.56 8.65
C LEU A 106 -5.87 -16.33 9.53
N ILE A 107 -4.67 -16.30 8.93
CA ILE A 107 -3.42 -16.06 9.67
C ILE A 107 -3.49 -14.71 10.40
N SER A 108 -3.95 -13.67 9.71
CA SER A 108 -4.08 -12.32 10.28
C SER A 108 -5.06 -12.29 11.47
N ALA A 109 -6.22 -12.94 11.35
CA ALA A 109 -7.21 -13.00 12.42
C ALA A 109 -6.69 -13.74 13.66
N LEU A 110 -5.94 -14.84 13.46
CA LEU A 110 -5.32 -15.58 14.57
C LEU A 110 -4.22 -14.77 15.24
N LEU A 111 -3.35 -14.10 14.47
CA LEU A 111 -2.33 -13.20 15.02
C LEU A 111 -2.96 -12.07 15.82
N PHE A 112 -4.05 -11.48 15.30
CA PHE A 112 -4.80 -10.44 16.00
C PHE A 112 -5.34 -10.95 17.34
N TYR A 113 -5.97 -12.13 17.36
CA TYR A 113 -6.48 -12.76 18.57
C TYR A 113 -5.37 -13.02 19.61
N ILE A 114 -4.25 -13.60 19.18
CA ILE A 114 -3.08 -13.85 20.02
C ILE A 114 -2.57 -12.53 20.60
N GLY A 115 -2.44 -11.51 19.75
CA GLY A 115 -2.04 -10.17 20.14
C GLY A 115 -2.93 -9.57 21.23
N ILE A 116 -4.26 -9.68 21.11
CA ILE A 116 -5.21 -9.26 22.16
C ILE A 116 -4.92 -9.98 23.48
N LYS A 117 -4.81 -11.32 23.46
CA LYS A 117 -4.67 -12.10 24.69
C LYS A 117 -3.35 -11.82 25.41
N ILE A 118 -2.27 -11.57 24.65
CA ILE A 118 -0.98 -11.17 25.22
C ILE A 118 -1.05 -9.73 25.75
N ALA A 119 -1.58 -8.78 24.98
CA ALA A 119 -1.69 -7.38 25.37
C ALA A 119 -2.56 -7.16 26.62
N ALA A 120 -3.56 -8.02 26.84
CA ALA A 120 -4.38 -7.99 28.06
C ALA A 120 -3.59 -8.36 29.33
N LYS A 121 -2.52 -9.15 29.21
CA LYS A 121 -1.72 -9.65 30.34
C LYS A 121 -0.39 -8.92 30.49
N VAL A 122 0.20 -8.46 29.38
CA VAL A 122 1.58 -7.98 29.32
C VAL A 122 1.61 -6.50 28.92
N SER A 123 1.92 -5.63 29.89
CA SER A 123 1.84 -4.17 29.70
C SER A 123 2.83 -3.64 28.66
N TRP A 124 4.09 -4.12 28.65
CA TRP A 124 5.09 -3.65 27.69
C TRP A 124 4.73 -4.03 26.25
N PHE A 125 4.21 -5.23 26.04
CA PHE A 125 3.73 -5.71 24.74
C PHE A 125 2.61 -4.82 24.21
N LYS A 126 1.62 -4.51 25.07
CA LYS A 126 0.50 -3.63 24.73
C LYS A 126 0.97 -2.27 24.23
N TRP A 127 1.87 -1.60 24.95
CA TRP A 127 2.36 -0.28 24.56
C TRP A 127 3.21 -0.31 23.30
N THR A 128 4.07 -1.31 23.16
CA THR A 128 4.93 -1.47 21.97
C THR A 128 4.08 -1.56 20.72
N PHE A 129 3.16 -2.53 20.67
CA PHE A 129 2.35 -2.77 19.47
C PHE A 129 1.22 -1.75 19.27
N ALA A 130 0.80 -1.03 20.30
CA ALA A 130 -0.12 0.09 20.12
C ALA A 130 0.53 1.28 19.39
N ILE A 131 1.85 1.47 19.53
CA ILE A 131 2.60 2.59 18.93
C ILE A 131 3.20 2.20 17.58
N THR A 132 3.46 0.92 17.33
CA THR A 132 4.00 0.41 16.06
C THR A 132 3.36 0.97 14.77
N PRO A 133 2.03 1.20 14.68
CA PRO A 133 1.40 1.84 13.54
C PRO A 133 2.07 3.17 13.15
N ILE A 134 2.39 3.99 14.14
CA ILE A 134 3.03 5.30 13.94
C ILE A 134 4.42 5.10 13.35
N PHE A 135 5.18 4.12 13.84
CA PHE A 135 6.51 3.82 13.32
C PHE A 135 6.49 3.45 11.84
N PHE A 136 5.57 2.57 11.42
CA PHE A 136 5.45 2.22 10.00
C PHE A 136 4.98 3.39 9.14
N LEU A 137 4.09 4.26 9.64
CA LEU A 137 3.72 5.48 8.92
C LEU A 137 4.90 6.44 8.75
N LEU A 138 5.79 6.55 9.74
CA LEU A 138 7.00 7.36 9.61
C LEU A 138 7.93 6.83 8.49
N LEU A 139 7.96 5.52 8.25
CA LEU A 139 8.70 4.92 7.13
C LEU A 139 8.09 5.24 5.76
N THR A 140 6.89 5.83 5.67
CA THR A 140 6.30 6.24 4.39
C THR A 140 6.67 7.67 3.98
N ILE A 141 7.29 8.44 4.89
CA ILE A 141 7.60 9.86 4.67
C ILE A 141 8.83 10.06 3.78
N PRO A 142 9.97 9.36 4.01
CA PRO A 142 11.15 9.56 3.18
C PRO A 142 10.93 9.06 1.75
N ASP A 143 11.60 9.71 0.79
CA ASP A 143 11.75 9.17 -0.56
C ASP A 143 12.93 8.19 -0.55
N PHE A 144 12.63 6.92 -0.81
CA PHE A 144 13.63 5.85 -0.90
C PHE A 144 14.09 5.59 -2.34
N THR A 145 13.74 6.46 -3.28
CA THR A 145 14.19 6.36 -4.66
C THR A 145 15.71 6.41 -4.76
N VAL A 146 16.29 5.39 -5.37
CA VAL A 146 17.72 5.26 -5.66
C VAL A 146 17.95 5.37 -7.16
N LYS A 147 18.74 6.36 -7.56
CA LYS A 147 19.19 6.60 -8.93
C LYS A 147 20.72 6.61 -8.96
N LYS A 148 21.35 5.74 -9.75
CA LYS A 148 22.82 5.70 -9.92
C LYS A 148 23.21 5.89 -11.38
N GLU A 149 24.23 6.72 -11.60
CA GLU A 149 24.74 7.09 -12.93
C GLU A 149 23.63 7.59 -13.86
N TRP A 150 22.76 8.43 -13.29
CA TRP A 150 21.54 8.91 -13.94
C TRP A 150 21.84 10.05 -14.91
N ASN A 151 21.57 9.83 -16.19
CA ASN A 151 21.74 10.80 -17.26
C ASN A 151 20.41 11.03 -17.95
N THR A 152 20.03 12.29 -18.16
CA THR A 152 18.75 12.66 -18.76
C THR A 152 18.95 13.55 -19.98
N ILE A 153 18.23 13.25 -21.06
CA ILE A 153 18.12 14.10 -22.24
C ILE A 153 16.66 14.53 -22.35
N ARG A 154 16.42 15.85 -22.42
CA ARG A 154 15.07 16.43 -22.50
C ARG A 154 14.92 17.18 -23.82
N GLY A 155 13.94 16.75 -24.61
CA GLY A 155 13.47 17.48 -25.79
C GLY A 155 12.18 18.26 -25.49
N GLU A 156 11.59 18.88 -26.52
CA GLU A 156 10.29 19.57 -26.37
C GLU A 156 9.13 18.60 -26.14
N GLN A 157 9.23 17.40 -26.74
CA GLN A 157 8.23 16.33 -26.72
C GLN A 157 8.83 14.96 -26.43
N SER A 158 10.04 14.94 -25.85
CA SER A 158 10.74 13.71 -25.49
C SER A 158 11.46 13.81 -24.16
N TYR A 159 11.58 12.68 -23.50
CA TYR A 159 12.35 12.50 -22.27
C TYR A 159 13.07 11.16 -22.34
N GLU A 160 14.39 11.19 -22.27
CA GLU A 160 15.21 10.00 -22.24
C GLU A 160 16.01 9.98 -20.93
N ALA A 161 16.09 8.82 -20.30
CA ALA A 161 16.92 8.58 -19.15
C ALA A 161 17.73 7.30 -19.34
N TYR A 162 19.03 7.37 -19.03
CA TYR A 162 19.94 6.24 -18.98
C TYR A 162 20.59 6.17 -17.61
N PHE A 163 20.68 4.96 -17.06
CA PHE A 163 21.12 4.74 -15.69
C PHE A 163 21.75 3.37 -15.49
N ALA A 164 22.72 3.31 -14.57
CA ALA A 164 23.32 2.05 -14.14
C ALA A 164 22.45 1.32 -13.13
N TYR A 165 21.61 2.03 -12.37
CA TYR A 165 20.64 1.43 -11.45
C TYR A 165 19.51 2.42 -11.13
N PHE A 166 18.27 1.95 -11.21
CA PHE A 166 17.07 2.69 -10.86
C PHE A 166 16.12 1.84 -10.03
N ASN A 167 15.80 2.32 -8.84
CA ASN A 167 14.82 1.70 -7.96
C ASN A 167 14.01 2.81 -7.28
N GLY A 168 12.78 3.05 -7.71
CA GLY A 168 12.00 4.21 -7.27
C GLY A 168 11.08 4.78 -8.34
N GLU A 169 10.83 6.09 -8.24
CA GLU A 169 10.00 6.85 -9.18
C GLU A 169 10.78 7.97 -9.88
N GLU A 170 10.45 8.25 -11.14
CA GLU A 170 10.87 9.45 -11.87
C GLU A 170 9.66 10.12 -12.49
N GLU A 171 9.57 11.45 -12.35
CA GLU A 171 8.52 12.26 -12.96
C GLU A 171 8.95 12.77 -14.35
N VAL A 172 8.17 12.45 -15.37
CA VAL A 172 8.29 13.02 -16.71
C VAL A 172 7.16 14.03 -16.93
N PRO A 173 7.46 15.34 -17.00
CA PRO A 173 6.44 16.38 -17.13
C PRO A 173 5.95 16.52 -18.58
N ILE A 174 4.64 16.43 -18.78
CA ILE A 174 3.95 16.55 -20.07
C ILE A 174 2.96 17.73 -19.99
N LYS A 175 3.30 18.84 -20.65
CA LYS A 175 2.43 20.02 -20.71
C LYS A 175 1.37 19.84 -21.80
N ALA A 176 0.09 19.92 -21.47
CA ALA A 176 -1.00 19.84 -22.44
C ALA A 176 -2.06 20.92 -22.18
N LYS A 177 -2.75 21.37 -23.23
CA LYS A 177 -3.85 22.33 -23.16
C LYS A 177 -5.19 21.60 -23.13
N LYS A 178 -6.19 22.26 -22.55
CA LYS A 178 -7.55 21.74 -22.52
C LYS A 178 -8.04 21.40 -23.95
N GLY A 179 -8.48 20.16 -24.14
CA GLY A 179 -9.01 19.64 -25.39
C GLY A 179 -7.98 18.99 -26.31
N GLU A 180 -6.68 19.05 -25.98
CA GLU A 180 -5.65 18.31 -26.72
C GLU A 180 -5.76 16.81 -26.41
N ASN A 181 -5.66 15.98 -27.44
CA ASN A 181 -5.45 14.54 -27.28
C ASN A 181 -3.96 14.26 -27.27
N VAL A 182 -3.49 13.67 -26.17
CA VAL A 182 -2.07 13.38 -25.97
C VAL A 182 -1.85 11.89 -26.08
N THR A 183 -0.95 11.49 -26.99
CA THR A 183 -0.50 10.10 -27.15
C THR A 183 0.95 10.00 -26.68
N VAL A 184 1.20 9.14 -25.70
CA VAL A 184 2.51 8.94 -25.08
C VAL A 184 3.03 7.57 -25.45
N HIS A 185 4.23 7.52 -26.01
CA HIS A 185 4.99 6.31 -26.34
C HIS A 185 6.09 6.12 -25.30
N ILE A 186 6.17 4.93 -24.72
CA ILE A 186 7.13 4.60 -23.67
C ILE A 186 7.90 3.34 -24.06
N ASP A 187 9.22 3.47 -24.18
CA ASP A 187 10.13 2.37 -24.50
C ASP A 187 11.14 2.18 -23.37
N PHE A 188 11.24 0.94 -22.86
CA PHE A 188 12.21 0.58 -21.82
C PHE A 188 13.35 -0.25 -22.40
N THR A 189 14.58 0.17 -22.11
CA THR A 189 15.78 -0.65 -22.29
C THR A 189 16.10 -1.33 -20.97
N ASN A 190 15.69 -2.59 -20.82
CA ASN A 190 15.96 -3.39 -19.62
C ASN A 190 17.12 -4.38 -19.86
N ARG A 191 18.25 -4.15 -19.20
CA ARG A 191 19.49 -4.94 -19.39
C ARG A 191 19.68 -6.06 -18.38
N ASN A 192 18.97 -6.03 -17.26
CA ASN A 192 19.18 -6.97 -16.15
C ASN A 192 17.90 -7.73 -15.73
N GLY A 193 16.77 -7.51 -16.42
CA GLY A 193 15.49 -8.11 -16.09
C GLY A 193 14.80 -7.49 -14.87
N GLY A 194 15.22 -6.30 -14.43
CA GLY A 194 14.56 -5.57 -13.33
C GLY A 194 13.12 -5.19 -13.66
N GLY A 195 12.30 -4.97 -12.63
CA GLY A 195 10.91 -4.57 -12.82
C GLY A 195 10.79 -3.11 -13.29
N PHE A 196 9.73 -2.81 -14.04
CA PHE A 196 9.41 -1.44 -14.45
C PHE A 196 7.91 -1.28 -14.63
N GLY A 197 7.47 -0.02 -14.56
CA GLY A 197 6.09 0.34 -14.76
C GLY A 197 5.95 1.84 -14.98
N TYR A 198 4.71 2.27 -15.17
CA TYR A 198 4.39 3.68 -15.31
C TYR A 198 2.93 3.94 -14.98
N TYR A 199 2.60 5.18 -14.62
CA TYR A 199 1.24 5.66 -14.47
C TYR A 199 1.17 7.17 -14.65
N LEU A 200 0.03 7.70 -15.08
CA LEU A 200 -0.16 9.13 -15.32
C LEU A 200 -0.98 9.77 -14.19
N ILE A 201 -0.54 10.94 -13.73
CA ILE A 201 -1.26 11.76 -12.76
C ILE A 201 -1.44 13.21 -13.26
N ASP A 202 -2.53 13.86 -12.83
CA ASP A 202 -2.72 15.30 -13.02
C ASP A 202 -1.98 16.15 -11.98
N GLU A 203 -2.08 17.48 -12.07
CA GLU A 203 -1.42 18.40 -11.13
C GLU A 203 -1.94 18.25 -9.68
N LYS A 204 -3.10 17.62 -9.50
CA LYS A 204 -3.70 17.28 -8.20
C LYS A 204 -3.34 15.88 -7.70
N ASN A 205 -2.35 15.22 -8.32
CA ASN A 205 -1.93 13.85 -8.02
C ASN A 205 -3.05 12.80 -8.17
N ARG A 206 -4.03 13.03 -9.03
CA ARG A 206 -5.10 12.06 -9.32
C ARG A 206 -4.69 11.20 -10.49
N ARG A 207 -4.80 9.88 -10.34
CA ARG A 207 -4.54 8.92 -11.43
C ARG A 207 -5.53 9.14 -12.56
N ILE A 208 -5.01 9.24 -13.77
CA ILE A 208 -5.79 9.35 -15.01
C ILE A 208 -5.92 7.95 -15.61
N GLY A 209 -7.15 7.58 -15.95
CA GLY A 209 -7.42 6.33 -16.67
C GLY A 209 -6.87 6.43 -18.08
N LEU A 210 -6.10 5.43 -18.49
CA LEU A 210 -5.46 5.36 -19.80
C LEU A 210 -6.28 4.45 -20.70
N SER A 211 -6.49 4.87 -21.96
CA SER A 211 -6.99 3.96 -22.99
C SER A 211 -5.79 3.16 -23.50
N ASN A 212 -5.70 1.89 -23.11
CA ASN A 212 -4.60 1.02 -23.53
C ASN A 212 -5.06 0.23 -24.75
N GLU A 213 -4.63 0.64 -25.94
CA GLU A 213 -4.64 -0.24 -27.11
C GLU A 213 -3.43 -1.20 -27.06
N GLU A 214 -2.29 -0.73 -26.51
CA GLU A 214 -1.07 -1.51 -26.25
C GLU A 214 -0.38 -1.11 -24.93
N LYS A 215 0.47 -1.97 -24.38
CA LYS A 215 1.21 -1.74 -23.11
C LYS A 215 2.32 -0.66 -23.20
N THR A 216 2.46 0.02 -24.32
CA THR A 216 3.54 1.01 -24.56
C THR A 216 3.01 2.32 -25.14
N ILE A 217 1.71 2.39 -25.46
CA ILE A 217 1.05 3.54 -26.05
C ILE A 217 -0.11 3.95 -25.15
N LEU A 218 -0.08 5.20 -24.69
CA LEU A 218 -1.05 5.74 -23.76
C LEU A 218 -1.72 6.97 -24.34
N THR A 219 -3.03 6.93 -24.48
CA THR A 219 -3.78 8.10 -24.96
C THR A 219 -4.68 8.67 -23.87
N PHE A 220 -4.67 9.99 -23.72
CA PHE A 220 -5.60 10.71 -22.84
C PHE A 220 -6.00 12.06 -23.43
N GLU A 221 -7.24 12.46 -23.19
CA GLU A 221 -7.73 13.81 -23.48
C GLU A 221 -7.41 14.74 -22.31
N ALA A 222 -6.72 15.85 -22.58
CA ALA A 222 -6.39 16.85 -21.58
C ALA A 222 -7.65 17.62 -21.18
N LYS A 223 -8.23 17.32 -20.02
CA LYS A 223 -9.45 17.99 -19.52
C LYS A 223 -9.20 19.43 -19.07
N LYS A 224 -7.94 19.78 -18.81
CA LYS A 224 -7.48 21.11 -18.41
C LYS A 224 -6.12 21.40 -19.00
N THR A 225 -5.82 22.70 -19.12
CA THR A 225 -4.49 23.20 -19.44
C THR A 225 -3.62 23.13 -18.18
N GLU A 226 -2.81 22.09 -18.06
CA GLU A 226 -1.95 21.82 -16.90
C GLU A 226 -0.71 21.00 -17.29
N THR A 227 0.19 20.78 -16.34
CA THR A 227 1.31 19.85 -16.52
C THR A 227 0.93 18.50 -15.94
N TYR A 228 0.68 17.54 -16.81
CA TYR A 228 0.50 16.14 -16.44
C TYR A 228 1.86 15.53 -16.12
N LYS A 229 1.90 14.57 -15.21
CA LYS A 229 3.13 13.89 -14.82
C LYS A 229 3.00 12.40 -15.12
N LEU A 230 3.83 11.92 -16.03
CA LEU A 230 4.01 10.49 -16.21
C LEU A 230 5.04 10.04 -15.16
N ILE A 231 4.59 9.21 -14.23
CA ILE A 231 5.46 8.60 -13.23
C ILE A 231 5.99 7.31 -13.81
N VAL A 232 7.30 7.23 -13.98
CA VAL A 232 8.01 6.02 -14.41
C VAL A 232 8.59 5.34 -13.19
N THR A 233 8.33 4.05 -13.01
CA THR A 233 8.80 3.26 -11.86
C THR A 233 9.87 2.26 -12.28
N GLY A 234 10.85 2.05 -11.40
CA GLY A 234 11.88 1.02 -11.55
C GLY A 234 11.97 0.17 -10.28
N ASP A 235 12.24 -1.12 -10.46
CA ASP A 235 12.54 -2.08 -9.40
C ASP A 235 13.88 -2.76 -9.74
N GLY A 236 14.95 -2.24 -9.14
CA GLY A 236 16.32 -2.68 -9.40
C GLY A 236 16.74 -2.64 -10.88
N LEU A 237 16.17 -1.73 -11.67
CA LEU A 237 16.28 -1.69 -13.12
C LEU A 237 17.65 -1.15 -13.58
N GLN A 238 18.24 -1.77 -14.61
CA GLN A 238 19.44 -1.28 -15.30
C GLN A 238 19.16 -1.03 -16.77
N GLY A 239 19.65 0.11 -17.30
CA GLY A 239 19.51 0.46 -18.71
C GLY A 239 18.97 1.87 -18.88
N GLY A 240 17.73 2.01 -19.35
CA GLY A 240 17.14 3.31 -19.60
C GLY A 240 15.68 3.24 -20.03
N PHE A 241 15.06 4.41 -20.18
CA PHE A 241 13.75 4.54 -20.80
C PHE A 241 13.69 5.79 -21.67
N GLU A 242 12.83 5.74 -22.68
CA GLU A 242 12.51 6.83 -23.58
C GLU A 242 10.99 7.05 -23.56
N VAL A 243 10.60 8.30 -23.40
CA VAL A 243 9.20 8.74 -23.45
C VAL A 243 9.09 9.79 -24.55
N LYS A 244 8.20 9.57 -25.51
CA LYS A 244 7.83 10.56 -26.53
C LYS A 244 6.34 10.84 -26.43
N TRP A 245 5.92 12.07 -26.72
CA TRP A 245 4.50 12.37 -26.74
C TRP A 245 4.10 13.34 -27.84
N GLU A 246 2.98 13.03 -28.47
CA GLU A 246 2.35 13.81 -29.52
C GLU A 246 1.09 14.47 -28.97
N LYS A 247 0.74 15.63 -29.53
CA LYS A 247 -0.44 16.42 -29.12
C LYS A 247 -1.21 16.77 -30.37
N GLU A 248 -2.47 16.37 -30.41
CA GLU A 248 -3.42 16.68 -31.47
C GLU A 248 -4.51 17.63 -30.96
#